data_AF-A0A8J6ED59-F1
#
_entry.id   AF-A0A8J6ED59-F1
#
_cell.length_a   1.000
_cell.length_b   1.000
_cell.length_c   1.000
_cell.angle_alpha   90.00
_cell.angle_beta   90.00
_cell.angle_gamma   90.00
#
_symmetry.space_group_name_H-M   'P 1'
#
loop_
_entity.id
_entity.type
_entity.pdbx_description
1 polymer ?
#
loop_
_entity_poly.entity_id
_entity_poly.type
_entity_poly.pdbx_seq_one_letter_code
_entity_poly.pdbx_strand_id
1 'polypeptide(L)'
;MPMAALFLLALLSGQGQGFNEIPAGQKYEVVFPRKLHAHHKRDVQQGKYPDLVQYGLEVNGQPMVLHLEKNEDLISENYTETHYLKDGSPVTTSPEIKDHCFYQGYVKNANSSQVTLSACNGLSGIITTQENKFLIQPLKMSDTGAHAVYEYQDQESPKTCGFLLGSVGLHGFSAA
;
A
#
# COMPACT_ATOMS: atom_id res chain seq x y z
N MET A 1 26.23 2.00 -46.89
CA MET A 1 25.24 3.03 -46.50
C MET A 1 24.03 2.89 -47.41
N PRO A 2 22.79 3.01 -46.93
CA PRO A 2 22.33 2.73 -45.56
C PRO A 2 22.40 1.19 -45.34
N MET A 3 21.54 0.41 -44.65
CA MET A 3 20.60 0.59 -43.53
C MET A 3 21.19 -0.17 -42.32
N ALA A 4 21.08 0.26 -41.06
CA ALA A 4 19.89 0.51 -40.23
C ALA A 4 19.14 -0.78 -39.85
N ALA A 5 19.68 -1.48 -38.84
CA ALA A 5 19.08 -2.65 -38.22
C ALA A 5 17.83 -2.30 -37.38
N LEU A 6 16.96 -3.27 -37.11
CA LEU A 6 15.74 -3.06 -36.35
C LEU A 6 16.02 -2.62 -34.91
N PHE A 7 15.32 -1.57 -34.47
CA PHE A 7 15.22 -1.19 -33.08
C PHE A 7 14.40 -2.22 -32.30
N LEU A 8 15.05 -2.90 -31.36
CA LEU A 8 14.38 -3.55 -30.22
C LEU A 8 14.94 -2.93 -28.94
N LEU A 9 14.59 -1.65 -28.71
CA LEU A 9 14.69 -1.05 -27.40
C LEU A 9 13.70 -1.77 -26.49
N ALA A 10 14.19 -2.67 -25.65
CA ALA A 10 13.43 -3.18 -24.54
C ALA A 10 13.08 -2.01 -23.63
N LEU A 11 11.83 -1.54 -23.70
CA LEU A 11 11.30 -0.60 -22.73
C LEU A 11 11.31 -1.32 -21.38
N LEU A 12 12.27 -0.95 -20.53
CA LEU A 12 12.23 -1.27 -19.12
C LEU A 12 11.02 -0.56 -18.52
N SER A 13 9.88 -1.24 -18.57
CA SER A 13 8.70 -0.87 -17.79
C SER A 13 9.09 -0.98 -16.33
N GLY A 14 9.53 0.14 -15.75
CA GLY A 14 9.86 0.31 -14.35
C GLY A 14 8.61 0.17 -13.48
N GLN A 15 8.04 -1.02 -13.45
CA GLN A 15 7.05 -1.42 -12.47
C GLN A 15 7.77 -1.46 -11.12
N GLY A 16 7.70 -0.34 -10.38
CA GLY A 16 7.96 -0.37 -8.95
C GLY A 16 7.08 -1.47 -8.35
N GLN A 17 7.68 -2.41 -7.63
CA GLN A 17 7.00 -3.59 -7.10
C GLN A 17 6.09 -3.22 -5.92
N GLY A 18 4.98 -2.53 -6.23
CA GLY A 18 3.85 -2.38 -5.31
C GLY A 18 3.16 -3.73 -5.07
N PHE A 19 2.25 -3.76 -4.09
CA PHE A 19 1.51 -4.95 -3.63
C PHE A 19 0.46 -5.45 -4.64
N ASN A 20 0.94 -5.80 -5.84
CA ASN A 20 0.16 -6.17 -7.02
C ASN A 20 0.44 -7.60 -7.50
N GLU A 21 1.51 -8.23 -7.01
CA GLU A 21 1.90 -9.60 -7.37
C GLU A 21 2.33 -10.38 -6.14
N ILE A 22 1.89 -11.64 -6.08
CA ILE A 22 2.26 -12.61 -5.06
C ILE A 22 3.58 -13.27 -5.54
N PRO A 23 4.64 -13.33 -4.71
CA PRO A 23 5.92 -13.87 -5.13
C PRO A 23 5.82 -15.31 -5.66
N ALA A 24 6.60 -15.66 -6.68
CA ALA A 24 6.55 -16.99 -7.28
C ALA A 24 6.87 -18.09 -6.25
N GLY A 25 5.94 -19.02 -6.04
CA GLY A 25 6.05 -20.09 -5.04
C GLY A 25 5.55 -19.71 -3.63
N GLN A 26 5.18 -18.45 -3.38
CA GLN A 26 4.55 -18.04 -2.12
C GLN A 26 3.19 -18.76 -1.95
N LYS A 27 3.01 -19.44 -0.83
CA LYS A 27 1.71 -19.98 -0.41
C LYS A 27 0.89 -18.88 0.25
N TYR A 28 -0.42 -18.89 0.01
CA TYR A 28 -1.38 -17.94 0.57
C TYR A 28 -2.73 -18.61 0.84
N GLU A 29 -3.46 -18.06 1.80
CA GLU A 29 -4.86 -18.35 2.10
C GLU A 29 -5.75 -17.40 1.31
N VAL A 30 -6.93 -17.86 0.88
CA VAL A 30 -7.92 -17.02 0.16
C VAL A 30 -9.01 -16.61 1.13
N VAL A 31 -9.05 -15.31 1.46
CA VAL A 31 -9.95 -14.72 2.45
C VAL A 31 -10.95 -13.76 1.80
N PHE A 32 -12.06 -13.52 2.48
CA PHE A 32 -13.11 -12.59 2.04
C PHE A 32 -13.39 -11.57 3.15
N PRO A 33 -12.66 -10.44 3.21
CA PRO A 33 -12.79 -9.46 4.28
C PRO A 33 -14.17 -8.78 4.26
N ARG A 34 -14.91 -8.86 5.37
CA ARG A 34 -16.26 -8.31 5.51
C ARG A 34 -16.22 -7.06 6.37
N LYS A 35 -16.67 -5.92 5.83
CA LYS A 35 -16.87 -4.69 6.59
C LYS A 35 -17.92 -4.95 7.67
N LEU A 36 -17.53 -4.83 8.94
CA LEU A 36 -18.43 -4.98 10.09
C LEU A 36 -19.17 -3.65 10.34
N HIS A 37 -20.32 -3.72 11.00
CA HIS A 37 -21.29 -2.63 11.01
C HIS A 37 -20.76 -1.38 11.73
N ALA A 38 -20.72 -0.25 11.02
CA ALA A 38 -20.69 1.06 11.66
C ALA A 38 -22.07 1.33 12.27
N HIS A 39 -22.14 1.47 13.60
CA HIS A 39 -23.41 1.83 14.26
C HIS A 39 -23.77 3.27 13.92
N HIS A 40 -24.89 3.47 13.20
CA HIS A 40 -25.36 4.78 12.77
C HIS A 40 -25.46 5.79 13.93
N LYS A 41 -24.68 6.86 13.85
CA LYS A 41 -25.21 8.20 14.12
C LYS A 41 -25.78 8.77 12.82
N ARG A 42 -26.75 9.68 12.94
CA ARG A 42 -27.50 10.25 11.82
C ARG A 42 -26.76 11.48 11.25
N ASP A 43 -26.88 11.67 9.95
CA ASP A 43 -26.70 12.94 9.22
C ASP A 43 -25.39 13.73 9.45
N VAL A 44 -24.27 13.19 8.96
CA VAL A 44 -23.22 13.97 8.26
C VAL A 44 -22.78 13.18 7.03
N GLN A 45 -22.31 13.86 5.99
CA GLN A 45 -21.74 13.26 4.78
C GLN A 45 -20.42 12.52 5.09
N GLN A 46 -20.49 11.26 5.52
CA GLN A 46 -19.29 10.40 5.51
C GLN A 46 -18.91 10.13 4.05
N GLY A 47 -17.66 10.46 3.68
CA GLY A 47 -17.11 10.27 2.34
C GLY A 47 -16.96 8.80 1.95
N LYS A 48 -16.28 8.52 0.82
CA LYS A 48 -16.11 7.15 0.32
C LYS A 48 -15.40 6.25 1.36
N TYR A 49 -14.55 6.86 2.18
CA TYR A 49 -13.77 6.22 3.24
C TYR A 49 -14.13 6.88 4.58
N PRO A 50 -14.83 6.17 5.50
CA PRO A 50 -15.18 6.71 6.81
C PRO A 50 -13.97 6.69 7.75
N ASP A 51 -13.97 7.58 8.73
CA ASP A 51 -12.83 7.82 9.64
C ASP A 51 -12.52 6.62 10.54
N LEU A 52 -13.55 5.84 10.88
CA LEU A 52 -13.44 4.59 11.63
C LEU A 52 -14.16 3.45 10.88
N VAL A 53 -13.50 2.29 10.78
CA VAL A 53 -14.07 1.09 10.16
C VAL A 53 -13.56 -0.19 10.82
N GLN A 54 -14.36 -1.25 10.77
CA GLN A 54 -13.97 -2.58 11.21
C GLN A 54 -14.09 -3.59 10.07
N TYR A 55 -13.16 -4.53 9.99
CA TYR A 55 -13.21 -5.64 9.03
C TYR A 55 -13.02 -6.98 9.75
N GLY A 56 -13.90 -7.93 9.47
CA GLY A 56 -13.75 -9.32 9.89
C GLY A 56 -13.22 -10.17 8.74
N LEU A 57 -12.21 -11.00 9.02
CA LEU A 57 -11.68 -12.02 8.12
C LEU A 57 -11.34 -13.28 8.94
N GLU A 58 -11.03 -14.37 8.26
CA GLU A 58 -10.48 -15.58 8.87
C GLU A 58 -9.05 -15.75 8.34
N VAL A 59 -8.11 -16.12 9.22
CA VAL A 59 -6.70 -16.38 8.86
C VAL A 59 -6.23 -17.58 9.68
N ASN A 60 -5.58 -18.56 9.04
CA ASN A 60 -5.21 -19.84 9.64
C ASN A 60 -6.40 -20.54 10.33
N GLY A 61 -7.61 -20.38 9.79
CA GLY A 61 -8.85 -20.90 10.40
C GLY A 61 -9.23 -20.24 11.74
N GLN A 62 -8.74 -19.03 12.04
CA GLN A 62 -9.09 -18.25 13.23
C GLN A 62 -9.74 -16.90 12.87
N PRO A 63 -10.83 -16.50 13.54
CA PRO A 63 -11.53 -15.26 13.23
C PRO A 63 -10.74 -14.04 13.72
N MET A 64 -10.35 -13.19 12.78
CA MET A 64 -9.60 -11.95 13.01
C MET A 64 -10.52 -10.74 12.78
N VAL A 65 -10.49 -9.77 13.68
CA VAL A 65 -11.22 -8.50 13.53
C VAL A 65 -10.23 -7.34 13.58
N LEU A 66 -10.14 -6.60 12.49
CA LEU A 66 -9.32 -5.40 12.37
C LEU A 66 -10.15 -4.20 12.85
N HIS A 67 -9.61 -3.41 13.76
CA HIS A 67 -10.11 -2.07 14.08
C HIS A 67 -9.21 -1.07 13.36
N LEU A 68 -9.78 -0.26 12.47
CA LEU A 68 -9.05 0.65 11.59
C LEU A 68 -9.54 2.09 11.77
N GLU A 69 -8.58 3.01 11.78
CA GLU A 69 -8.75 4.46 11.84
C GLU A 69 -8.03 5.10 10.66
N LYS A 70 -8.65 6.09 10.01
CA LYS A 70 -8.10 6.73 8.82
C LYS A 70 -6.86 7.54 9.22
N ASN A 71 -5.77 7.41 8.45
CA ASN A 71 -4.50 8.04 8.77
C ASN A 71 -4.43 9.47 8.21
N GLU A 72 -5.13 10.40 8.85
CA GLU A 72 -5.19 11.82 8.44
C GLU A 72 -3.77 12.45 8.36
N ASP A 73 -2.86 12.08 9.28
CA ASP A 73 -1.48 12.60 9.35
C ASP A 73 -0.58 12.19 8.15
N LEU A 74 -1.03 11.28 7.29
CA LEU A 74 -0.26 10.78 6.14
C LEU A 74 -0.01 11.88 5.08
N ILE A 75 -0.87 12.88 5.00
CA ILE A 75 -0.82 13.98 4.03
C ILE A 75 -0.86 15.29 4.81
N SER A 76 0.25 16.04 4.81
CA SER A 76 0.31 17.33 5.50
C SER A 76 -0.75 18.30 4.97
N GLU A 77 -1.39 19.06 5.87
CA GLU A 77 -2.36 20.12 5.55
C GLU A 77 -1.84 21.13 4.49
N ASN A 78 -0.52 21.30 4.40
CA ASN A 78 0.16 22.21 3.47
C ASN A 78 0.68 21.49 2.22
N TYR A 79 0.08 20.37 1.82
CA TYR A 79 0.48 19.60 0.65
C TYR A 79 0.34 20.41 -0.65
N THR A 80 1.35 20.29 -1.52
CA THR A 80 1.37 20.93 -2.84
C THR A 80 1.97 20.02 -3.90
N GLU A 81 1.35 19.97 -5.08
CA GLU A 81 1.84 19.29 -6.27
C GLU A 81 2.44 20.30 -7.25
N THR A 82 3.69 20.11 -7.67
CA THR A 82 4.31 20.87 -8.76
C THR A 82 4.53 19.97 -9.97
N HIS A 83 3.93 20.34 -11.10
CA HIS A 83 4.13 19.70 -12.40
C HIS A 83 4.76 20.69 -13.39
N TYR A 84 5.36 20.17 -14.47
CA TYR A 84 6.00 21.00 -15.49
C TYR A 84 5.22 20.96 -16.80
N LEU A 85 5.02 22.13 -17.41
CA LEU A 85 4.42 22.25 -18.74
C LEU A 85 5.44 21.90 -19.84
N LYS A 86 4.96 21.79 -21.09
CA LYS A 86 5.77 21.39 -22.25
C LYS A 86 6.91 22.37 -22.61
N ASP A 87 6.84 23.59 -22.10
CA ASP A 87 7.88 24.62 -22.23
C ASP A 87 8.88 24.62 -21.06
N GLY A 88 8.72 23.72 -20.08
CA GLY A 88 9.54 23.63 -18.88
C GLY A 88 9.11 24.57 -17.74
N SER A 89 8.02 25.32 -17.88
CA SER A 89 7.51 26.16 -16.78
C SER A 89 6.86 25.32 -15.66
N PRO A 90 7.13 25.60 -14.37
CA PRO A 90 6.51 24.92 -13.25
C PRO A 90 5.12 25.48 -12.94
N VAL A 91 4.18 24.59 -12.62
CA VAL A 91 2.84 24.93 -12.13
C VAL A 91 2.64 24.21 -10.80
N THR A 92 2.48 24.98 -9.72
CA THR A 92 2.24 24.47 -8.37
C THR A 92 0.77 24.63 -7.99
N THR A 93 0.20 23.59 -7.38
CA THR A 93 -1.19 23.55 -6.91
C THR A 93 -1.25 22.97 -5.50
N SER A 94 -2.31 23.26 -4.74
CA SER A 94 -2.58 22.61 -3.45
C SER A 94 -3.94 21.89 -3.56
N PRO A 95 -3.95 20.57 -3.78
CA PRO A 95 -5.18 19.80 -3.93
C PRO A 95 -5.79 19.44 -2.57
N GLU A 96 -7.11 19.52 -2.46
CA GLU A 96 -7.85 19.20 -1.23
C GLU A 96 -8.13 17.68 -1.14
N ILE A 97 -7.26 16.92 -0.44
CA ILE A 97 -7.33 15.45 -0.41
C ILE A 97 -8.20 14.95 0.76
N LYS A 98 -9.53 15.01 0.59
CA LYS A 98 -10.51 14.53 1.60
C LYS A 98 -10.86 13.04 1.52
N ASP A 99 -10.81 12.43 0.33
CA ASP A 99 -11.19 11.02 0.09
C ASP A 99 -9.97 10.09 -0.01
N HIS A 100 -8.98 10.23 0.89
CA HIS A 100 -7.89 9.25 0.96
C HIS A 100 -8.34 7.94 1.65
N CYS A 101 -7.67 6.84 1.30
CA CYS A 101 -8.11 5.48 1.58
C CYS A 101 -7.20 4.71 2.54
N PHE A 102 -6.32 5.41 3.26
CA PHE A 102 -5.24 4.82 4.06
C PHE A 102 -5.62 4.78 5.53
N TYR A 103 -5.39 3.64 6.17
CA TYR A 103 -5.77 3.36 7.54
C TYR A 103 -4.61 2.78 8.33
N GLN A 104 -4.58 3.11 9.61
CA GLN A 104 -3.79 2.45 10.64
C GLN A 104 -4.72 1.81 11.68
N GLY A 105 -4.21 0.94 12.55
CA GLY A 105 -5.03 0.29 13.56
C GLY A 105 -4.41 -0.93 14.22
N TYR A 106 -5.27 -1.81 14.73
CA TYR A 106 -4.87 -2.99 15.51
C TYR A 106 -5.82 -4.18 15.29
N VAL A 107 -5.39 -5.37 15.70
CA VAL A 107 -6.24 -6.57 15.72
C VAL A 107 -6.94 -6.66 17.08
N LYS A 108 -8.27 -6.73 17.06
CA LYS A 108 -9.12 -6.81 18.25
C LYS A 108 -8.71 -8.00 19.12
N ASN A 109 -8.59 -7.76 20.43
CA ASN A 109 -8.15 -8.73 21.45
C ASN A 109 -6.70 -9.25 21.30
N ALA A 110 -5.90 -8.73 20.37
CA ALA A 110 -4.50 -9.11 20.21
C ALA A 110 -3.56 -8.00 20.70
N ASN A 111 -2.85 -8.28 21.81
CA ASN A 111 -1.87 -7.35 22.38
C ASN A 111 -0.73 -7.07 21.39
N SER A 112 -0.17 -5.86 21.45
CA SER A 112 0.97 -5.42 20.62
C SER A 112 0.79 -5.64 19.11
N SER A 113 -0.45 -5.64 18.62
CA SER A 113 -0.76 -5.74 17.19
C SER A 113 -0.80 -4.36 16.52
N GLN A 114 -0.41 -4.31 15.25
CA GLN A 114 -0.44 -3.11 14.42
C GLN A 114 -0.92 -3.48 13.01
N VAL A 115 -1.79 -2.66 12.43
CA VAL A 115 -2.35 -2.87 11.09
C VAL A 115 -2.15 -1.59 10.27
N THR A 116 -1.68 -1.72 9.04
CA THR A 116 -1.48 -0.60 8.10
C THR A 116 -1.98 -1.01 6.74
N LEU A 117 -3.08 -0.42 6.28
CA LEU A 117 -3.81 -0.84 5.07
C LEU A 117 -4.23 0.33 4.18
N SER A 118 -4.19 0.10 2.87
CA SER A 118 -5.00 0.84 1.89
C SER A 118 -6.33 0.12 1.68
N ALA A 119 -7.40 0.88 1.48
CA ALA A 119 -8.72 0.39 1.06
C ALA A 119 -9.10 0.88 -0.36
N CYS A 120 -8.16 1.46 -1.12
CA CYS A 120 -8.47 2.15 -2.38
C CYS A 120 -9.12 1.24 -3.44
N ASN A 121 -8.61 0.02 -3.59
CA ASN A 121 -8.97 -0.95 -4.62
C ASN A 121 -9.16 -2.36 -4.01
N GLY A 122 -9.84 -2.43 -2.87
CA GLY A 122 -9.75 -3.56 -1.93
C GLY A 122 -8.72 -3.32 -0.83
N LEU A 123 -8.57 -4.27 0.10
CA LEU A 123 -7.63 -4.16 1.22
C LEU A 123 -6.23 -4.63 0.81
N SER A 124 -5.23 -3.77 0.91
CA SER A 124 -3.82 -4.13 0.73
C SER A 124 -2.92 -3.55 1.80
N GLY A 125 -1.92 -4.32 2.25
CA GLY A 125 -0.94 -3.87 3.25
C GLY A 125 -0.64 -4.93 4.31
N ILE A 126 -0.22 -4.49 5.49
CA ILE A 126 0.40 -5.33 6.53
C ILE A 126 -0.50 -5.46 7.76
N ILE A 127 -0.57 -6.68 8.30
CA ILE A 127 -1.15 -7.00 9.61
C ILE A 127 -0.03 -7.62 10.46
N THR A 128 0.44 -6.90 11.46
CA THR A 128 1.44 -7.35 12.44
C THR A 128 0.75 -7.79 13.73
N THR A 129 1.06 -8.99 14.20
CA THR A 129 0.69 -9.51 15.52
C THR A 129 1.95 -9.76 16.36
N GLN A 130 1.79 -10.17 17.62
CA GLN A 130 2.94 -10.50 18.49
C GLN A 130 3.79 -11.67 17.95
N GLU A 131 3.18 -12.59 17.20
CA GLU A 131 3.84 -13.81 16.71
C GLU A 131 4.18 -13.74 15.22
N ASN A 132 3.27 -13.20 14.41
CA ASN A 132 3.27 -13.31 12.96
C ASN A 132 3.00 -11.96 12.29
N LYS A 133 3.62 -11.74 11.13
CA LYS A 133 3.42 -10.58 10.25
C LYS A 133 2.85 -11.09 8.94
N PHE A 134 1.70 -10.57 8.53
CA PHE A 134 0.99 -10.98 7.32
C PHE A 134 0.91 -9.85 6.31
N LEU A 135 1.00 -10.18 5.02
CA LEU A 135 0.50 -9.33 3.94
C LEU A 135 -0.89 -9.76 3.53
N ILE A 136 -1.75 -8.78 3.27
CA ILE A 136 -3.00 -8.95 2.52
C ILE A 136 -2.90 -8.19 1.19
N GLN A 137 -3.39 -8.78 0.10
CA GLN A 137 -3.59 -8.08 -1.17
C GLN A 137 -4.82 -8.63 -1.95
N PRO A 138 -5.54 -7.80 -2.72
CA PRO A 138 -6.65 -8.26 -3.56
C PRO A 138 -6.17 -9.22 -4.65
N LEU A 139 -6.98 -10.22 -4.99
CA LEU A 139 -6.68 -11.08 -6.14
C LEU A 139 -7.11 -10.39 -7.44
N LYS A 140 -6.14 -10.15 -8.34
CA LYS A 140 -6.27 -9.50 -9.68
C LYS A 140 -7.41 -10.02 -10.60
N MET A 141 -8.08 -11.11 -10.23
CA MET A 141 -9.03 -11.85 -11.06
C MET A 141 -10.40 -12.07 -10.38
N SER A 142 -10.70 -11.41 -9.25
CA SER A 142 -11.94 -11.65 -8.49
C SER A 142 -12.87 -10.44 -8.39
N ASP A 143 -13.97 -10.47 -9.15
CA ASP A 143 -15.14 -9.60 -8.92
C ASP A 143 -15.84 -9.90 -7.57
N THR A 144 -15.46 -11.00 -6.90
CA THR A 144 -16.01 -11.48 -5.63
C THR A 144 -15.37 -10.85 -4.38
N GLY A 145 -14.39 -9.95 -4.54
CA GLY A 145 -13.67 -9.33 -3.41
C GLY A 145 -12.77 -10.32 -2.63
N ALA A 146 -12.23 -11.34 -3.30
CA ALA A 146 -11.29 -12.28 -2.70
C ALA A 146 -9.89 -11.65 -2.54
N HIS A 147 -9.24 -11.97 -1.43
CA HIS A 147 -7.91 -11.47 -1.09
C HIS A 147 -6.98 -12.64 -0.76
N ALA A 148 -5.71 -12.51 -1.12
CA ALA A 148 -4.65 -13.40 -0.63
C ALA A 148 -4.13 -12.88 0.71
N VAL A 149 -4.01 -13.76 1.71
CA VAL A 149 -3.28 -13.52 2.95
C VAL A 149 -2.13 -14.50 3.06
N TYR A 150 -0.94 -14.01 3.42
CA TYR A 150 0.24 -14.86 3.63
C TYR A 150 1.21 -14.24 4.64
N GLU A 151 1.97 -15.09 5.32
CA GLU A 151 3.08 -14.65 6.18
C GLU A 151 4.14 -13.91 5.36
N TYR A 152 4.55 -12.76 5.88
CA TYR A 152 5.55 -11.88 5.29
C TYR A 152 6.76 -11.78 6.21
N GLN A 153 7.87 -12.34 5.73
CA GLN A 153 9.18 -12.21 6.35
C GLN A 153 9.87 -10.96 5.79
N ASP A 154 10.47 -10.15 6.66
CA ASP A 154 11.27 -9.00 6.24
C ASP A 154 12.53 -9.47 5.52
N GLN A 155 12.49 -9.50 4.18
CA GLN A 155 13.68 -9.81 3.39
C GLN A 155 14.73 -8.71 3.57
N GLU A 156 15.95 -9.09 3.98
CA GLU A 156 17.15 -8.25 4.01
C GLU A 156 17.66 -7.95 2.59
N SER A 157 16.81 -7.31 1.79
CA SER A 157 17.23 -6.63 0.57
C SER A 157 18.13 -5.44 0.94
N PRO A 158 19.20 -5.16 0.17
CA PRO A 158 20.03 -3.99 0.40
C PRO A 158 19.18 -2.72 0.16
N LYS A 159 18.88 -1.98 1.25
CA LYS A 159 18.00 -0.79 1.26
C LYS A 159 18.69 0.45 0.66
N THR A 160 19.24 0.31 -0.55
CA THR A 160 19.98 1.35 -1.26
C THR A 160 19.03 2.13 -2.18
N CYS A 161 18.51 3.27 -1.69
CA CYS A 161 17.79 4.22 -2.53
C CYS A 161 18.76 5.30 -3.05
N GLY A 162 19.03 5.31 -4.36
CA GLY A 162 19.92 6.30 -4.97
C GLY A 162 20.15 6.08 -6.46
N PHE A 163 20.38 7.17 -7.19
CA PHE A 163 20.67 7.12 -8.63
C PHE A 163 22.16 6.82 -8.86
N LEU A 164 22.47 5.59 -9.27
CA LEU A 164 23.84 5.15 -9.56
C LEU A 164 24.35 5.69 -10.91
N LEU A 165 24.74 6.97 -10.93
CA LEU A 165 25.72 7.44 -11.91
C LEU A 165 27.09 6.84 -11.58
N GLY A 166 27.82 6.45 -12.63
CA GLY A 166 29.09 5.74 -12.47
C GLY A 166 30.20 6.59 -11.85
N SER A 167 31.01 5.95 -11.01
CA SER A 167 32.37 6.36 -10.61
C SER A 167 32.56 7.80 -10.11
N VAL A 168 32.38 8.03 -8.80
CA VAL A 168 33.50 8.09 -7.82
C VAL A 168 32.97 7.58 -6.47
N GLY A 169 33.75 6.77 -5.75
CA GLY A 169 33.39 6.32 -4.41
C GLY A 169 33.94 7.23 -3.32
N LEU A 170 33.08 7.77 -2.45
CA LEU A 170 33.44 8.34 -1.14
C LEU A 170 32.34 8.03 -0.12
N HIS A 171 32.77 7.50 1.04
CA HIS A 171 32.10 7.40 2.34
C HIS A 171 30.56 7.46 2.39
N GLY A 172 29.94 6.32 2.71
CA GLY A 172 28.54 6.27 3.07
C GLY A 172 28.25 7.02 4.37
N PHE A 173 27.11 7.73 4.40
CA PHE A 173 26.61 8.43 5.57
C PHE A 173 25.62 7.53 6.33
N SER A 174 25.82 7.38 7.63
CA SER A 174 24.75 6.88 8.51
C SER A 174 23.70 7.97 8.70
N ALA A 175 22.43 7.57 8.75
CA ALA A 175 21.41 8.40 9.39
C ALA A 175 21.70 8.49 10.90
N ALA A 176 21.15 9.52 11.53
CA ALA A 176 21.10 9.75 12.98
C ALA A 176 19.63 9.95 13.40
#